data_AF-L8GYX1-F1
#
_entry.id   AF-L8GYX1-F1
#
_cell.length_a   1.000
_cell.length_b   1.000
_cell.length_c   1.000
_cell.angle_alpha   90.00
_cell.angle_beta   90.00
_cell.angle_gamma   90.00
#
_symmetry.space_group_name_H-M   'P 1'
#
loop_
_entity.id
_entity.type
_entity.pdbx_description
1 polymer ?
#
loop_
_entity_poly.entity_id
_entity_poly.type
_entity_poly.pdbx_seq_one_letter_code
_entity_poly.pdbx_strand_id
1 'polypeptide(L)'
;MSSVKYTYVDGCNNEYTLGVDPRTGEAEFDYRPITRMESSSGDYSGGNPAHGRLAKPLVDQFAQRFEQLLAATANHTTERTMGSAIFRLKKSGVTTASFLLPFRDAQLEQWNALVDSLKVAEGVHQSPGEDEEEMGMD
;
A
#
# COMPACT_ATOMS: atom_id res chain seq x y z
N MET A 1 -1.90 9.70 -22.64
CA MET A 1 -1.19 10.12 -21.41
C MET A 1 -0.86 8.87 -20.63
N SER A 2 0.35 8.78 -20.09
CA SER A 2 0.83 7.62 -19.33
C SER A 2 0.28 7.67 -17.91
N SER A 3 -0.53 6.69 -17.51
CA SER A 3 -0.92 6.53 -16.10
C SER A 3 0.29 6.08 -15.27
N VAL A 4 0.37 6.54 -14.03
CA VAL A 4 1.37 6.10 -13.07
C VAL A 4 0.65 5.33 -11.96
N LYS A 5 1.12 4.13 -11.65
CA LYS A 5 0.60 3.31 -10.55
C LYS A 5 1.73 2.95 -9.60
N TYR A 6 1.56 3.29 -8.34
CA TYR A 6 2.40 2.84 -7.24
C TYR A 6 1.71 1.69 -6.53
N THR A 7 2.47 0.66 -6.19
CA THR A 7 2.00 -0.44 -5.34
C THR A 7 2.99 -0.64 -4.21
N TYR A 8 2.44 -0.76 -3.01
CA TYR A 8 3.17 -1.07 -1.78
C TYR A 8 2.51 -2.29 -1.13
N VAL A 9 3.30 -3.27 -0.74
CA VAL A 9 2.84 -4.43 0.04
C VAL A 9 3.66 -4.45 1.32
N ASP A 10 3.00 -4.33 2.47
CA ASP A 10 3.69 -4.28 3.76
C ASP A 10 4.22 -5.66 4.20
N GLY A 11 4.91 -5.68 5.35
CA GLY A 11 5.47 -6.89 5.93
C GLY A 11 4.43 -7.95 6.34
N CYS A 12 3.15 -7.57 6.39
CA CYS A 12 2.01 -8.41 6.72
C CYS A 12 1.14 -8.74 5.50
N ASN A 13 1.63 -8.45 4.28
CA ASN A 13 0.93 -8.66 3.01
C ASN A 13 -0.32 -7.78 2.78
N ASN A 14 -0.51 -6.70 3.52
CA ASN A 14 -1.53 -5.73 3.16
C ASN A 14 -1.07 -4.93 1.94
N GLU A 15 -1.96 -4.75 0.96
CA GLU A 15 -1.65 -4.09 -0.30
C GLU A 15 -2.25 -2.69 -0.35
N TYR A 16 -1.44 -1.75 -0.83
CA TYR A 16 -1.80 -0.36 -1.07
C TYR A 16 -1.51 -0.05 -2.54
N THR A 17 -2.52 0.44 -3.24
CA THR A 17 -2.41 0.87 -4.62
C THR A 17 -2.74 2.35 -4.73
N LEU A 18 -1.93 3.08 -5.48
CA LEU A 18 -2.19 4.47 -5.84
C LEU A 18 -2.10 4.66 -7.36
N GLY A 19 -3.23 4.95 -8.01
CA GLY A 19 -3.32 5.24 -9.45
C GLY A 19 -3.44 6.73 -9.71
N VAL A 20 -2.40 7.36 -10.25
CA VAL A 20 -2.34 8.81 -10.50
C VAL A 20 -2.91 9.16 -11.86
N ASP A 21 -3.84 10.10 -11.90
CA ASP A 21 -4.31 10.72 -13.14
C ASP A 21 -3.29 11.76 -13.62
N PRO A 22 -2.65 11.57 -14.78
CA PRO A 22 -1.66 12.51 -15.31
C PRO A 22 -2.23 13.88 -15.72
N ARG A 23 -3.56 14.05 -15.75
CA ARG A 23 -4.23 15.32 -16.08
C ARG A 23 -4.41 16.20 -14.87
N THR A 24 -4.83 15.62 -13.74
CA THR A 24 -5.17 16.36 -12.52
C THR A 24 -4.05 16.27 -11.48
N GLY A 25 -3.24 15.21 -11.51
CA GLY A 25 -2.30 14.88 -10.45
C GLY A 25 -2.97 14.32 -9.18
N GLU A 26 -4.29 14.16 -9.19
CA GLU A 26 -5.02 13.43 -8.16
C GLU A 26 -4.84 11.92 -8.37
N ALA A 27 -5.19 11.13 -7.37
CA ALA A 27 -5.04 9.70 -7.45
C ALA A 27 -6.21 8.94 -6.82
N GLU A 28 -6.52 7.79 -7.40
CA GLU A 28 -7.35 6.78 -6.75
C GLU A 28 -6.48 5.94 -5.83
N PHE A 29 -6.91 5.83 -4.58
CA PHE A 29 -6.29 5.04 -3.54
C PHE A 29 -7.14 3.80 -3.25
N ASP A 30 -6.47 2.66 -3.12
CA ASP A 30 -7.07 1.39 -2.75
C ASP A 30 -6.18 0.69 -1.73
N TYR A 31 -6.76 0.33 -0.59
CA TYR A 31 -6.17 -0.47 0.47
C TYR A 31 -6.90 -1.80 0.56
N ARG A 32 -6.17 -2.87 0.27
CA ARG A 32 -6.63 -4.25 0.37
C ARG A 32 -5.89 -4.95 1.51
N PRO A 33 -6.49 -5.06 2.70
CA PRO A 33 -5.91 -5.79 3.81
C PRO A 33 -5.83 -7.27 3.46
N ILE A 34 -4.86 -7.97 4.05
CA ILE A 34 -4.89 -9.43 4.06
C ILE A 34 -6.06 -9.89 4.96
N THR A 35 -6.80 -10.89 4.50
CA THR A 35 -7.84 -11.53 5.30
C THR A 35 -7.26 -12.61 6.22
N ARG A 36 -8.03 -13.02 7.25
CA ARG A 36 -7.67 -14.18 8.10
C ARG A 36 -7.39 -15.43 7.28
N MET A 37 -8.22 -15.69 6.26
CA MET A 37 -8.08 -16.84 5.36
C MET A 37 -6.81 -16.81 4.51
N GLU A 38 -6.35 -15.62 4.15
CA GLU A 38 -5.11 -15.44 3.37
C GLU A 38 -3.87 -15.41 4.27
N SER A 39 -4.02 -15.13 5.56
CA SER A 39 -2.92 -15.12 6.52
C SER A 39 -2.37 -16.53 6.73
N SER A 40 -1.04 -16.66 6.70
CA SER A 40 -0.36 -17.91 7.02
C SER A 40 -0.61 -18.39 8.46
N SER A 41 -0.98 -17.48 9.37
CA SER A 41 -1.33 -17.82 10.75
C SER A 41 -2.81 -18.14 10.95
N GLY A 42 -3.68 -17.82 9.98
CA GLY A 42 -5.15 -17.90 10.13
C GLY A 42 -5.76 -16.83 11.05
N ASP A 43 -4.98 -16.22 11.94
CA ASP A 43 -5.51 -15.35 13.00
C ASP A 43 -5.38 -13.83 12.73
N TYR A 44 -4.56 -13.44 11.75
CA TYR A 44 -4.29 -12.03 11.45
C TYR A 44 -5.21 -11.48 10.35
N SER A 45 -5.75 -10.29 10.58
CA SER A 45 -6.43 -9.46 9.57
C SER A 45 -5.76 -8.09 9.52
N GLY A 46 -5.61 -7.54 8.31
CA GLY A 46 -5.18 -6.16 8.09
C GLY A 46 -6.21 -5.10 8.50
N GLY A 47 -7.40 -5.50 8.91
CA GLY A 47 -8.52 -4.62 9.22
C GLY A 47 -9.45 -4.44 8.03
N ASN A 48 -10.09 -3.26 7.95
CA ASN A 48 -11.09 -2.99 6.92
C ASN A 48 -10.43 -2.45 5.63
N PRO A 49 -10.91 -2.89 4.45
CA PRO A 49 -10.51 -2.28 3.19
C PRO A 49 -10.92 -0.80 3.15
N ALA A 50 -10.11 0.01 2.48
CA ALA A 50 -10.35 1.44 2.33
C ALA A 50 -10.09 1.86 0.88
N HIS A 51 -10.94 2.72 0.33
CA HIS A 51 -10.78 3.22 -1.03
C HIS A 51 -11.20 4.68 -1.10
N GLY A 52 -10.59 5.45 -2.00
CA GLY A 52 -10.98 6.85 -2.17
C GLY A 52 -10.11 7.62 -3.14
N ARG A 53 -10.22 8.95 -3.08
CA ARG A 53 -9.42 9.86 -3.89
C ARG A 53 -8.48 10.68 -3.03
N LEU A 54 -7.25 10.82 -3.48
CA LEU A 54 -6.25 11.68 -2.86
C LEU A 54 -6.06 12.95 -3.68
N ALA A 55 -6.07 14.09 -2.99
CA ALA A 55 -5.74 15.37 -3.58
C ALA A 55 -4.25 15.43 -3.97
N LYS A 56 -3.95 16.21 -5.02
CA LYS A 56 -2.60 16.34 -5.58
C LYS A 56 -1.49 16.58 -4.55
N PRO A 57 -1.61 17.45 -3.53
CA PRO A 57 -0.52 17.66 -2.57
C PRO A 57 -0.10 16.39 -1.81
N LEU A 58 -1.07 15.53 -1.48
CA LEU A 58 -0.81 14.26 -0.81
C LEU A 58 -0.20 13.23 -1.77
N VAL A 59 -0.65 13.23 -3.03
CA VAL A 59 -0.04 12.44 -4.11
C VAL A 59 1.41 12.84 -4.34
N ASP A 60 1.71 14.13 -4.38
CA ASP A 60 3.06 14.66 -4.55
C ASP A 60 3.96 14.23 -3.38
N GLN A 61 3.47 14.31 -2.13
CA GLN A 61 4.21 13.85 -0.94
C GLN A 61 4.50 12.34 -1.00
N PHE A 62 3.50 11.54 -1.37
CA PHE A 62 3.64 10.10 -1.53
C PHE A 62 4.66 9.76 -2.63
N ALA A 63 4.54 10.40 -3.80
CA ALA A 63 5.43 10.17 -4.93
C ALA A 63 6.87 10.56 -4.59
N GLN A 64 7.08 11.72 -3.97
CA GLN A 64 8.40 12.17 -3.53
C GLN A 64 9.03 11.17 -2.56
N ARG A 65 8.26 10.69 -1.58
CA ARG A 65 8.76 9.70 -0.62
C ARG A 65 9.09 8.38 -1.30
N PHE A 66 8.26 7.91 -2.23
CA PHE A 66 8.51 6.68 -2.99
C PHE A 66 9.80 6.79 -3.80
N GLU A 67 10.02 7.92 -4.48
CA GLU A 67 11.22 8.16 -5.27
C GLU A 67 12.49 8.22 -4.40
N GLN A 68 12.41 8.80 -3.20
CA GLN A 68 13.50 8.76 -2.22
C GLN A 68 13.86 7.33 -1.82
N LEU A 69 12.85 6.49 -1.53
CA LEU A 69 13.08 5.08 -1.19
C LEU A 69 13.68 4.31 -2.37
N LEU A 70 13.18 4.55 -3.59
CA LEU A 70 13.70 3.93 -4.81
C LEU A 70 15.16 4.30 -5.06
N ALA A 71 15.56 5.55 -4.79
CA ALA A 71 16.93 6.02 -4.95
C ALA A 71 17.88 5.52 -3.84
N ALA A 72 17.35 5.21 -2.65
CA ALA A 72 18.12 4.73 -1.49
C ALA A 72 18.48 3.23 -1.59
N THR A 73 19.15 2.83 -2.67
CA THR A 73 19.45 1.42 -2.99
C THR A 73 20.29 0.70 -1.93
N ALA A 74 21.05 1.44 -1.12
CA ALA A 74 21.81 0.89 0.01
C ALA A 74 20.92 0.25 1.09
N ASN A 75 19.64 0.62 1.15
CA ASN A 75 18.66 0.08 2.09
C ASN A 75 17.83 -1.05 1.47
N HIS A 76 18.08 -1.41 0.21
CA HIS A 76 17.32 -2.46 -0.46
C HIS A 76 17.85 -3.83 -0.09
N THR A 77 16.95 -4.81 -0.03
CA THR A 77 17.31 -6.24 0.05
C THR A 77 16.94 -6.95 -1.25
N THR A 78 17.71 -7.96 -1.63
CA THR A 78 17.39 -8.85 -2.75
C THR A 78 16.53 -10.03 -2.32
N GLU A 79 16.53 -10.35 -1.02
CA GLU A 79 15.83 -11.49 -0.46
C GLU A 79 14.59 -11.05 0.30
N ARG A 80 13.46 -11.69 -0.03
CA ARG A 80 12.22 -11.48 0.69
C ARG A 80 12.25 -12.31 1.97
N THR A 81 12.37 -11.64 3.11
CA THR A 81 12.23 -12.24 4.44
C THR A 81 10.90 -11.83 5.09
N MET A 82 10.50 -12.53 6.16
CA MET A 82 9.31 -12.17 6.94
C MET A 82 9.38 -10.71 7.38
N GLY A 83 8.29 -9.96 7.18
CA GLY A 83 8.22 -8.54 7.52
C GLY A 83 8.87 -7.60 6.50
N SER A 84 9.55 -8.11 5.47
CA SER A 84 10.04 -7.27 4.36
C SER A 84 8.88 -6.76 3.51
N ALA A 85 9.00 -5.53 3.03
CA ALA A 85 7.97 -4.90 2.22
C ALA A 85 8.35 -4.83 0.73
N ILE A 86 7.35 -4.83 -0.14
CA ILE A 86 7.51 -4.76 -1.60
C ILE A 86 7.01 -3.42 -2.11
N PHE A 87 7.82 -2.81 -2.97
CA PHE A 87 7.49 -1.58 -3.68
C PHE A 87 7.52 -1.83 -5.18
N ARG A 88 6.52 -1.33 -5.91
CA ARG A 88 6.46 -1.40 -7.37
C ARG A 88 5.96 -0.09 -7.97
N LEU A 89 6.59 0.32 -9.05
CA LEU A 89 6.17 1.45 -9.87
C LEU A 89 5.84 0.96 -11.27
N LYS A 90 4.64 1.27 -11.75
CA LYS A 90 4.20 1.05 -13.13
C LYS A 90 3.96 2.38 -13.82
N LYS A 91 4.46 2.53 -15.04
CA LYS A 91 4.19 3.66 -15.93
C LYS A 91 3.60 3.12 -17.24
N SER A 92 2.44 3.62 -17.64
CA SER A 92 1.70 3.11 -18.82
C SER A 92 1.51 1.58 -18.80
N GLY A 93 1.25 1.01 -17.62
CA GLY A 93 1.07 -0.44 -17.44
C GLY A 93 2.37 -1.26 -17.36
N VAL A 94 3.53 -0.67 -17.68
CA VAL A 94 4.84 -1.35 -17.62
C VAL A 94 5.46 -1.13 -16.25
N THR A 95 5.91 -2.20 -15.58
CA THR A 95 6.69 -2.09 -14.35
C THR A 95 8.04 -1.46 -14.67
N THR A 96 8.29 -0.26 -14.16
CA THR A 96 9.55 0.48 -14.36
C THR A 96 10.49 0.37 -13.16
N ALA A 97 9.98 0.02 -11.98
CA ALA A 97 10.80 -0.27 -10.81
C ALA A 97 10.11 -1.28 -9.89
N SER A 98 10.92 -2.10 -9.22
CA SER A 98 10.50 -2.99 -8.15
C SER A 98 11.65 -3.16 -7.17
N PHE A 99 11.41 -2.99 -5.88
CA PHE A 99 12.42 -3.15 -4.84
C PHE A 99 11.81 -3.65 -3.52
N LEU A 100 12.67 -4.13 -2.63
CA LEU A 100 12.28 -4.60 -1.30
C LEU A 100 12.97 -3.73 -0.25
N LEU A 101 12.25 -3.41 0.83
CA LEU A 101 12.87 -2.88 2.05
C LEU A 101 12.80 -3.94 3.15
N PRO A 102 13.90 -4.16 3.90
CA PRO A 102 13.93 -5.14 4.97
C PRO A 102 13.04 -4.74 6.14
N PHE A 103 12.61 -5.74 6.91
CA PHE A 103 11.87 -5.51 8.15
C PHE A 103 12.68 -4.62 9.13
N ARG A 104 12.00 -3.69 9.81
CA ARG A 104 12.59 -2.69 10.74
C ARG A 104 13.57 -1.71 10.09
N ASP A 105 13.52 -1.53 8.78
CA ASP A 105 14.19 -0.41 8.15
C ASP A 105 13.53 0.91 8.60
N ALA A 106 14.34 1.88 9.05
CA ALA A 106 13.82 3.15 9.55
C ALA A 106 13.05 3.94 8.47
N GLN A 107 13.39 3.77 7.19
CA GLN A 107 12.67 4.38 6.09
C GLN A 107 11.31 3.69 5.85
N LEU A 108 11.23 2.39 6.10
CA LEU A 108 9.98 1.63 6.04
C LEU A 108 9.01 2.05 7.14
N GLU A 109 9.49 2.33 8.36
CA GLU A 109 8.62 2.86 9.44
C GLU A 109 8.02 4.22 9.09
N GLN A 110 8.84 5.13 8.55
CA GLN A 110 8.37 6.43 8.06
C GLN A 110 7.37 6.28 6.90
N TRP A 111 7.59 5.30 6.02
CA TRP A 111 6.66 4.98 4.95
C TRP A 111 5.32 4.46 5.48
N ASN A 112 5.35 3.54 6.45
CA ASN A 112 4.14 2.99 7.08
C ASN A 112 3.26 4.09 7.68
N ALA A 113 3.86 5.02 8.42
CA ALA A 113 3.13 6.16 8.98
C ALA A 113 2.46 7.01 7.89
N LEU A 114 3.14 7.23 6.76
CA LEU A 114 2.57 7.95 5.63
C LEU A 114 1.39 7.20 5.01
N VAL A 115 1.53 5.90 4.71
CA VAL A 115 0.45 5.14 4.05
C VAL A 115 -0.75 4.89 4.95
N ASP A 116 -0.56 4.78 6.26
CA ASP A 116 -1.65 4.70 7.21
C ASP A 116 -2.46 6.01 7.27
N SER A 117 -1.81 7.17 7.11
CA SER A 117 -2.51 8.45 7.02
C SER A 117 -3.44 8.55 5.80
N LEU A 118 -3.19 7.75 4.75
CA LEU A 118 -4.05 7.72 3.57
C LEU A 118 -5.42 7.10 3.86
N LYS A 119 -5.48 6.14 4.80
CA LYS A 119 -6.74 5.47 5.18
C LYS A 119 -7.75 6.41 5.85
N VAL A 120 -7.27 7.53 6.38
CA VAL A 120 -8.06 8.53 7.11
C VAL A 120 -8.16 9.85 6.34
N ALA A 121 -7.64 9.92 5.12
CA ALA A 121 -7.72 11.12 4.29
C ALA A 121 -9.17 11.41 3.87
N GLU A 122 -9.51 12.70 3.74
CA GLU A 122 -10.85 13.11 3.28
C GLU A 122 -11.18 12.47 1.92
N GLY A 123 -12.38 11.89 1.80
CA GLY A 123 -12.80 11.19 0.58
C GLY A 123 -12.35 9.74 0.47
N VAL A 124 -11.72 9.18 1.52
CA VAL A 124 -11.49 7.74 1.67
C VAL A 124 -12.59 7.13 2.52
N HIS A 125 -13.30 6.16 1.94
CA HIS A 125 -14.36 5.41 2.59
C HIS A 125 -13.81 4.05 3.01
N GLN A 126 -13.98 3.74 4.30
CA GLN A 126 -13.81 2.38 4.79
C GLN A 126 -15.07 1.59 4.42
N SER A 127 -14.91 0.47 3.73
CA SER A 127 -16.05 -0.44 3.60
C SER A 127 -16.26 -1.12 4.96
N PRO A 128 -17.53 -1.34 5.38
CA PRO A 128 -17.77 -2.17 6.55
C PRO A 128 -17.11 -3.53 6.29
N GLY A 129 -16.21 -3.93 7.19
CA GLY A 129 -15.64 -5.27 7.16
C GLY A 129 -16.78 -6.26 7.23
N GLU A 130 -16.73 -7.30 6.40
CA GLU A 130 -17.62 -8.44 6.52
C GLU A 130 -17.31 -9.12 7.86
N ASP A 131 -17.94 -8.64 8.94
CA ASP A 131 -18.00 -9.38 10.20
C ASP A 131 -18.81 -10.64 9.92
N GLU A 132 -18.16 -11.77 10.21
CA GLU A 132 -18.68 -13.13 10.15
C GLU A 132 -20.09 -13.17 10.79
N GLU A 133 -21.14 -13.38 9.98
CA GLU A 133 -22.37 -14.00 10.49
C GLU A 133 -21.96 -15.43 10.90
N GLU A 134 -21.62 -15.60 12.18
CA GLU A 134 -21.74 -16.87 12.88
C GLU A 134 -23.20 -17.32 12.78
N MET A 135 -23.54 -17.99 11.67
CA MET A 135 -24.70 -18.88 11.64
C MET A 135 -24.34 -20.12 12.45
N GLY A 136 -24.52 -20.00 13.76
CA GLY A 136 -24.87 -21.14 14.59
C GLY A 136 -26.09 -21.82 13.98
N MET A 137 -25.90 -23.03 13.45
CA MET A 137 -26.99 -23.97 13.23
C MET A 137 -26.80 -25.11 14.21
N ASP A 138 -27.77 -25.20 15.13
CA ASP A 138 -28.03 -26.28 16.08
C ASP A 138 -28.12 -27.66 15.42
#